data_AF-M3GRB7-F1
#
_entry.id   AF-M3GRB7-F1
#
_cell.length_a   1.000
_cell.length_b   1.000
_cell.length_c   1.000
_cell.angle_alpha   90.00
_cell.angle_beta   90.00
_cell.angle_gamma   90.00
#
_symmetry.space_group_name_H-M   'P 1'
#
loop_
_entity.id
_entity.type
_entity.pdbx_description
1 polymer ?
#
loop_
_entity_poly.entity_id
_entity_poly.type
_entity_poly.pdbx_seq_one_letter_code
_entity_poly.pdbx_strand_id
1 'polypeptide(L)'
;MKNLPPGKWKLWTGLILFVLGLYRFIITIPGPSTGIESLSINPSPVWRQKEEWIRVFEKTSYGALIASEEMTEEYSSRDSRWVSVLIRQAVRRNITLQNRFEHSFFSSAEEIIRLFPRQGFKPSLRNEEKRGNFHSIRTEEKLSELFLNLLSERGVSYVLLRSDALNRIVAVSPQWFSMVYKKGKWTLWKLNSSRPFMELLSQKPIALLTEGDSLQKKSEFRLENLPEPILDFKFQWNISLVPVSKEEFESNKIFFSGAYEASQLHFYFQKRVEEGIDKKNERKPDTRKEKNAQISLSSEIDPLVWNDSEIKWELSKEAESDVCFPILIRSGFFPIWELVSGEKIYRTLEGQFYFCSTEKRNKFVFYDIRTYLITLIQFLLPLLFFGTTFLTHRKISN
;
A
#
# COMPACT_ATOMS: atom_id res chain seq x y z
N MET A 1 -27.81 17.84 -25.48
CA MET A 1 -29.25 17.46 -25.63
C MET A 1 -30.19 18.62 -26.02
N LYS A 2 -29.69 19.85 -26.26
CA LYS A 2 -30.55 21.01 -26.62
C LYS A 2 -31.12 20.96 -28.05
N ASN A 3 -30.48 20.25 -28.98
CA ASN A 3 -30.83 20.32 -30.41
C ASN A 3 -31.49 19.05 -30.99
N LEU A 4 -32.05 18.16 -30.16
CA LEU A 4 -32.72 16.95 -30.65
C LEU A 4 -34.25 17.14 -30.69
N PRO A 5 -34.93 16.70 -31.77
CA PRO A 5 -36.38 16.84 -31.93
C PRO A 5 -37.14 16.19 -30.77
N PRO A 6 -38.26 16.78 -30.31
CA PRO A 6 -39.02 16.26 -29.18
C PRO A 6 -39.75 14.96 -29.55
N GLY A 7 -39.70 13.95 -28.67
CA GLY A 7 -40.39 12.66 -28.86
C GLY A 7 -39.61 11.46 -28.28
N LYS A 8 -40.15 10.24 -28.44
CA LYS A 8 -39.56 8.97 -27.97
C LYS A 8 -38.07 8.83 -28.31
N TRP A 9 -37.67 9.37 -29.47
CA TRP A 9 -36.28 9.39 -29.93
C TRP A 9 -35.32 10.09 -28.96
N LYS A 10 -35.68 11.22 -28.36
CA LYS A 10 -34.81 11.94 -27.41
C LYS A 10 -34.54 11.13 -26.14
N LEU A 11 -35.51 10.30 -25.74
CA LEU A 11 -35.40 9.40 -24.60
C LEU A 11 -34.50 8.19 -24.93
N TRP A 12 -34.65 7.60 -26.13
CA TRP A 12 -33.75 6.56 -26.63
C TRP A 12 -32.32 7.05 -26.86
N THR A 13 -32.14 8.24 -27.45
CA THR A 13 -30.80 8.83 -27.63
C THR A 13 -30.17 9.21 -26.29
N GLY A 14 -30.97 9.67 -25.33
CA GLY A 14 -30.54 9.90 -23.94
C GLY A 14 -30.12 8.61 -23.25
N LEU A 15 -30.89 7.53 -23.40
CA LEU A 15 -30.58 6.20 -22.88
C LEU A 15 -29.30 5.64 -23.51
N ILE A 16 -29.15 5.76 -24.83
CA ILE A 16 -27.95 5.31 -25.57
C ILE A 16 -26.72 6.13 -25.14
N LEU A 17 -26.83 7.45 -25.01
CA LEU A 17 -25.74 8.30 -24.51
C LEU A 17 -25.43 8.04 -23.04
N PHE A 18 -26.43 7.68 -22.24
CA PHE A 18 -26.25 7.26 -20.85
C PHE A 18 -25.54 5.91 -20.77
N VAL A 19 -25.94 4.91 -21.56
CA VAL A 19 -25.27 3.61 -21.66
C VAL A 19 -23.85 3.75 -22.22
N LEU A 20 -23.63 4.58 -23.24
CA LEU A 20 -22.29 4.90 -23.76
C LEU A 20 -21.46 5.69 -22.74
N GLY A 21 -22.09 6.57 -21.96
CA GLY A 21 -21.47 7.28 -20.84
C GLY A 21 -21.08 6.35 -19.70
N LEU A 22 -21.95 5.39 -19.36
CA LEU A 22 -21.71 4.33 -18.37
C LEU A 22 -20.63 3.37 -18.85
N TYR A 23 -20.65 2.99 -20.14
CA TYR A 23 -19.60 2.21 -20.79
C TYR A 23 -18.27 2.95 -20.73
N ARG A 24 -18.25 4.24 -21.10
CA ARG A 24 -17.05 5.08 -21.00
C ARG A 24 -16.60 5.26 -19.54
N PHE A 25 -17.53 5.32 -18.59
CA PHE A 25 -17.24 5.43 -17.17
C PHE A 25 -16.67 4.12 -16.60
N ILE A 26 -17.23 2.97 -16.96
CA ILE A 26 -16.71 1.62 -16.69
C ILE A 26 -15.31 1.45 -17.30
N ILE A 27 -15.08 2.00 -18.50
CA ILE A 27 -13.75 2.02 -19.15
C ILE A 27 -12.75 2.90 -18.39
N THR A 28 -13.19 3.99 -17.77
CA THR A 28 -12.33 4.91 -17.01
C THR A 28 -12.11 4.50 -15.55
N ILE A 29 -12.90 3.59 -15.01
CA ILE A 29 -12.65 2.99 -13.69
C ILE A 29 -11.60 1.89 -13.87
N PRO A 30 -10.47 1.93 -13.13
CA PRO A 30 -9.45 0.90 -13.24
C PRO A 30 -9.90 -0.40 -12.55
N GLY A 31 -10.75 -1.16 -13.24
CA GLY A 31 -11.14 -2.55 -12.93
C GLY A 31 -10.58 -3.52 -13.99
N PRO A 32 -10.50 -4.83 -13.69
CA PRO A 32 -9.90 -5.81 -14.58
C PRO A 32 -10.76 -6.00 -15.84
N SER A 33 -10.08 -6.34 -16.94
CA SER A 33 -10.63 -6.78 -18.23
C SER A 33 -11.55 -5.81 -18.98
N THR A 34 -11.00 -4.76 -19.59
CA THR A 34 -11.70 -4.14 -20.71
C THR A 34 -11.38 -4.78 -22.06
N GLY A 35 -10.34 -5.63 -22.17
CA GLY A 35 -9.96 -6.26 -23.45
C GLY A 35 -9.65 -5.22 -24.56
N ILE A 36 -9.48 -3.95 -24.18
CA ILE A 36 -9.37 -2.83 -25.12
C ILE A 36 -8.07 -2.92 -25.92
N GLU A 37 -6.98 -3.39 -25.30
CA GLU A 37 -5.70 -3.49 -25.99
C GLU A 37 -5.70 -4.54 -27.11
N SER A 38 -6.55 -5.57 -27.04
CA SER A 38 -6.71 -6.51 -28.17
C SER A 38 -7.35 -5.89 -29.40
N LEU A 39 -8.03 -4.73 -29.26
CA LEU A 39 -8.62 -3.99 -30.36
C LEU A 39 -7.68 -2.89 -30.89
N SER A 40 -6.53 -2.67 -30.25
CA SER A 40 -5.51 -1.71 -30.70
C SER A 40 -4.76 -2.26 -31.90
N ILE A 41 -4.49 -1.40 -32.89
CA ILE A 41 -3.65 -1.71 -34.06
C ILE A 41 -2.22 -2.06 -33.62
N ASN A 42 -1.74 -1.42 -32.55
CA ASN A 42 -0.41 -1.63 -32.00
C ASN A 42 -0.53 -1.91 -30.49
N PRO A 43 -0.78 -3.17 -30.08
CA PRO A 43 -0.82 -3.53 -28.68
C PRO A 43 0.56 -3.38 -28.04
N SER A 44 0.57 -2.94 -26.78
CA SER A 44 1.76 -2.85 -25.93
C SER A 44 2.59 -4.15 -25.95
N PRO A 45 3.94 -4.06 -25.90
CA PRO A 45 4.82 -5.23 -25.85
C PRO A 45 4.49 -6.20 -24.72
N VAL A 46 4.10 -5.68 -23.55
CA VAL A 46 3.68 -6.49 -22.40
C VAL A 46 2.38 -7.24 -22.71
N TRP A 47 1.41 -6.57 -23.36
CA TRP A 47 0.14 -7.18 -23.70
C TRP A 47 0.26 -8.31 -24.73
N ARG A 48 1.22 -8.21 -25.66
CA ARG A 48 1.54 -9.31 -26.60
C ARG A 48 2.05 -10.57 -25.89
N GLN A 49 2.52 -10.44 -24.65
CA GLN A 49 3.04 -11.53 -23.82
C GLN A 49 2.07 -11.90 -22.69
N LYS A 50 0.79 -11.48 -22.77
CA LYS A 50 -0.19 -11.62 -21.68
C LYS A 50 -0.36 -13.08 -21.21
N GLU A 51 -0.43 -14.05 -22.12
CA GLU A 51 -0.63 -15.46 -21.75
C GLU A 51 0.56 -16.00 -20.94
N GLU A 52 1.78 -15.57 -21.28
CA GLU A 52 2.99 -15.97 -20.59
C GLU A 52 3.07 -15.32 -19.20
N TRP A 53 2.79 -14.02 -19.11
CA TRP A 53 2.74 -13.30 -17.83
C TRP A 53 1.65 -13.83 -16.90
N ILE A 54 0.45 -14.12 -17.41
CA ILE A 54 -0.64 -14.72 -16.64
C ILE A 54 -0.17 -16.06 -16.05
N ARG A 55 0.41 -16.95 -16.87
CA ARG A 55 0.95 -18.24 -16.39
C ARG A 55 2.04 -18.08 -15.34
N VAL A 56 2.88 -17.05 -15.45
CA VAL A 56 3.92 -16.77 -14.44
C VAL A 56 3.29 -16.28 -13.14
N PHE A 57 2.31 -15.38 -13.20
CA PHE A 57 1.63 -14.86 -12.01
C PHE A 57 0.76 -15.91 -11.34
N GLU A 58 0.12 -16.80 -12.08
CA GLU A 58 -0.66 -17.92 -11.52
C GLU A 58 0.21 -18.87 -10.66
N LYS A 59 1.50 -18.99 -10.97
CA LYS A 59 2.47 -19.78 -10.20
C LYS A 59 2.94 -19.10 -8.91
N THR A 60 2.69 -17.80 -8.73
CA THR A 60 3.02 -17.10 -7.48
C THR A 60 2.04 -17.52 -6.37
N SER A 61 2.43 -17.36 -5.10
CA SER A 61 1.56 -17.72 -3.97
C SER A 61 0.24 -16.96 -4.00
N TYR A 62 -0.85 -17.64 -3.64
CA TYR A 62 -2.19 -17.04 -3.57
C TYR A 62 -2.20 -15.90 -2.54
N GLY A 63 -2.79 -14.76 -2.90
CA GLY A 63 -2.80 -13.56 -2.04
C GLY A 63 -1.51 -12.74 -2.02
N ALA A 64 -0.46 -13.16 -2.74
CA ALA A 64 0.78 -12.41 -2.83
C ALA A 64 0.55 -10.99 -3.37
N LEU A 65 1.23 -10.03 -2.74
CA LEU A 65 1.30 -8.66 -3.22
C LEU A 65 2.51 -8.52 -4.15
N ILE A 66 2.25 -8.11 -5.38
CA ILE A 66 3.28 -7.85 -6.39
C ILE A 66 3.47 -6.34 -6.54
N ALA A 67 4.67 -5.84 -6.27
CA ALA A 67 5.02 -4.47 -6.59
C ALA A 67 5.44 -4.36 -8.07
N SER A 68 4.79 -3.51 -8.85
CA SER A 68 5.08 -3.33 -10.28
C SER A 68 5.54 -1.92 -10.59
N GLU A 69 6.58 -1.77 -11.40
CA GLU A 69 7.10 -0.46 -11.78
C GLU A 69 6.11 0.36 -12.65
N GLU A 70 5.89 1.62 -12.29
CA GLU A 70 5.14 2.63 -13.04
C GLU A 70 6.10 3.69 -13.57
N MET A 71 6.15 3.82 -14.91
CA MET A 71 6.97 4.78 -15.63
C MET A 71 6.17 6.05 -15.93
N THR A 72 6.82 7.21 -15.81
CA THR A 72 6.20 8.52 -16.04
C THR A 72 6.18 8.96 -17.49
N GLU A 73 6.91 8.31 -18.41
CA GLU A 73 6.91 8.71 -19.82
C GLU A 73 5.66 8.20 -20.57
N GLU A 74 5.12 9.02 -21.47
CA GLU A 74 3.83 8.78 -22.16
C GLU A 74 3.75 7.41 -22.86
N TYR A 75 4.84 6.94 -23.48
CA TYR A 75 4.87 5.66 -24.19
C TYR A 75 5.08 4.45 -23.27
N SER A 76 5.87 4.58 -22.19
CA SER A 76 6.14 3.51 -21.24
C SER A 76 5.06 3.38 -20.15
N SER A 77 4.24 4.42 -19.94
CA SER A 77 3.07 4.42 -19.06
C SER A 77 1.99 3.42 -19.47
N ARG A 78 1.93 3.05 -20.76
CA ARG A 78 0.99 2.03 -21.24
C ARG A 78 1.38 0.64 -20.75
N ASP A 79 2.66 0.32 -20.76
CA ASP A 79 3.16 -0.98 -20.32
C ASP A 79 2.92 -1.19 -18.83
N SER A 80 3.20 -0.19 -17.98
CA SER A 80 2.97 -0.30 -16.53
C SER A 80 1.49 -0.48 -16.18
N ARG A 81 0.59 0.21 -16.89
CA ARG A 81 -0.86 0.04 -16.74
C ARG A 81 -1.29 -1.39 -17.08
N TRP A 82 -0.79 -1.95 -18.19
CA TRP A 82 -1.14 -3.31 -18.58
C TRP A 82 -0.53 -4.37 -17.65
N VAL A 83 0.68 -4.16 -17.12
CA VAL A 83 1.24 -5.01 -16.07
C VAL A 83 0.32 -5.09 -14.85
N SER A 84 -0.14 -3.94 -14.35
CA SER A 84 -1.09 -3.86 -13.22
C SER A 84 -2.37 -4.65 -13.51
N VAL A 85 -2.92 -4.56 -14.74
CA VAL A 85 -4.09 -5.33 -15.17
C VAL A 85 -3.81 -6.83 -15.18
N LEU A 86 -2.68 -7.27 -15.74
CA LEU A 86 -2.33 -8.69 -15.84
C LEU A 86 -2.12 -9.34 -14.46
N ILE A 87 -1.47 -8.63 -13.53
CA ILE A 87 -1.31 -9.09 -12.15
C ILE A 87 -2.68 -9.32 -11.48
N ARG A 88 -3.59 -8.35 -11.61
CA ARG A 88 -4.95 -8.45 -11.06
C ARG A 88 -5.75 -9.59 -11.69
N GLN A 89 -5.58 -9.82 -12.99
CA GLN A 89 -6.23 -10.92 -13.70
C GLN A 89 -5.78 -12.30 -13.18
N ALA A 90 -4.52 -12.44 -12.77
CA ALA A 90 -4.02 -13.67 -12.15
C ALA A 90 -4.45 -13.86 -10.68
N VAL A 91 -5.47 -13.12 -10.22
CA VAL A 91 -5.97 -13.13 -8.83
C VAL A 91 -4.85 -12.77 -7.84
N ARG A 92 -4.02 -11.78 -8.21
CA ARG A 92 -2.96 -11.24 -7.36
C ARG A 92 -3.19 -9.75 -7.11
N ARG A 93 -2.69 -9.28 -5.97
CA ARG A 93 -2.78 -7.86 -5.62
C ARG A 93 -1.56 -7.14 -6.13
N ASN A 94 -1.73 -5.88 -6.46
CA ASN A 94 -0.62 -5.08 -6.94
C ASN A 94 -0.51 -3.73 -6.24
N ILE A 95 0.73 -3.30 -6.03
CA ILE A 95 1.08 -1.92 -5.70
C ILE A 95 1.97 -1.41 -6.83
N THR A 96 1.77 -0.18 -7.27
CA THR A 96 2.67 0.41 -8.28
C THR A 96 3.86 1.06 -7.60
N LEU A 97 5.03 1.06 -8.24
CA LEU A 97 6.21 1.83 -7.82
C LEU A 97 6.42 2.95 -8.84
N GLN A 98 6.15 4.21 -8.49
CA GLN A 98 6.45 5.37 -9.31
C GLN A 98 7.96 5.57 -9.42
N ASN A 99 8.59 4.91 -10.40
CA ASN A 99 10.01 5.09 -10.62
C ASN A 99 10.24 6.35 -11.47
N ARG A 100 10.69 7.40 -10.78
CA ARG A 100 11.07 8.70 -11.37
C ARG A 100 12.56 8.76 -11.71
N PHE A 101 13.30 7.69 -11.45
CA PHE A 101 14.76 7.60 -11.51
C PHE A 101 15.21 6.55 -12.54
N GLU A 102 14.46 6.39 -13.64
CA GLU A 102 14.64 5.29 -14.60
C GLU A 102 16.11 5.06 -15.03
N HIS A 103 16.87 6.15 -15.18
CA HIS A 103 18.26 6.15 -15.64
C HIS A 103 19.28 6.57 -14.58
N SER A 104 18.84 6.93 -13.37
CA SER A 104 19.74 7.34 -12.28
C SER A 104 19.71 6.34 -11.15
N PHE A 105 20.89 5.98 -10.67
CA PHE A 105 20.99 5.15 -9.47
C PHE A 105 20.60 5.96 -8.24
N PHE A 106 19.91 5.32 -7.30
CA PHE A 106 19.49 5.95 -6.06
C PHE A 106 20.71 6.26 -5.20
N SER A 107 20.72 7.42 -4.57
CA SER A 107 21.81 7.91 -3.74
C SER A 107 21.47 7.85 -2.25
N SER A 108 20.18 7.86 -1.88
CA SER A 108 19.74 7.83 -0.48
C SER A 108 18.48 6.99 -0.25
N ALA A 109 18.18 6.72 1.03
CA ALA A 109 16.96 6.03 1.45
C ALA A 109 15.69 6.80 1.06
N GLU A 110 15.71 8.13 1.11
CA GLU A 110 14.60 9.01 0.74
C GLU A 110 14.20 8.82 -0.72
N GLU A 111 15.17 8.69 -1.62
CA GLU A 111 14.89 8.47 -3.04
C GLU A 111 14.20 7.12 -3.27
N ILE A 112 14.59 6.08 -2.54
CA ILE A 112 13.94 4.76 -2.60
C ILE A 112 12.50 4.84 -2.05
N ILE A 113 12.26 5.56 -0.95
CA ILE A 113 10.91 5.69 -0.38
C ILE A 113 9.97 6.41 -1.35
N ARG A 114 10.47 7.41 -2.08
CA ARG A 114 9.72 8.17 -3.10
C ARG A 114 9.21 7.30 -4.27
N LEU A 115 9.66 6.04 -4.38
CA LEU A 115 9.12 5.09 -5.35
C LEU A 115 7.67 4.71 -5.06
N PHE A 116 7.16 4.86 -3.85
CA PHE A 116 5.81 4.38 -3.55
C PHE A 116 4.76 5.46 -3.77
N PRO A 117 3.62 5.12 -4.41
CA PRO A 117 2.56 6.07 -4.71
C PRO A 117 1.94 6.60 -3.42
N ARG A 118 1.74 7.92 -3.40
CA ARG A 118 1.14 8.64 -2.28
C ARG A 118 -0.38 8.75 -2.47
N GLN A 119 -1.16 8.39 -1.45
CA GLN A 119 -2.56 8.85 -1.35
C GLN A 119 -2.54 10.31 -0.89
N GLY A 120 -3.07 11.25 -1.67
CA GLY A 120 -3.06 12.70 -1.36
C GLY A 120 -2.43 13.56 -2.45
N PHE A 121 -2.27 14.86 -2.20
CA PHE A 121 -1.74 15.80 -3.17
C PHE A 121 -0.34 15.38 -3.64
N LYS A 122 -0.14 15.36 -4.97
CA LYS A 122 1.18 15.16 -5.57
C LYS A 122 2.06 16.36 -5.18
N PRO A 123 3.11 16.18 -4.36
CA PRO A 123 4.06 17.26 -4.17
C PRO A 123 4.76 17.50 -5.51
N SER A 124 4.86 18.78 -5.90
CA SER A 124 5.71 19.18 -7.01
C SER A 124 7.16 18.81 -6.67
N LEU A 125 7.85 18.21 -7.64
CA LEU A 125 9.27 17.94 -7.54
C LEU A 125 9.99 19.28 -7.41
N ARG A 126 10.58 19.57 -6.24
CA ARG A 126 11.74 20.46 -6.20
C ARG A 126 12.90 19.68 -6.82
N ASN A 127 13.54 20.28 -7.81
CA ASN A 127 14.80 19.80 -8.36
C ASN A 127 15.84 19.80 -7.24
N GLU A 128 16.03 18.65 -6.59
CA GLU A 128 17.20 18.43 -5.74
C GLU A 128 18.40 18.30 -6.69
N GLU A 129 19.32 19.25 -6.58
CA GLU A 129 20.55 19.27 -7.35
C GLU A 129 21.38 18.01 -7.05
N LYS A 130 21.62 17.22 -8.09
CA LYS A 130 22.48 16.03 -8.06
C LYS A 130 23.92 16.43 -7.76
N ARG A 131 24.49 15.96 -6.66
CA ARG A 131 25.96 15.91 -6.51
C ARG A 131 26.48 14.57 -7.02
N GLY A 132 27.58 14.67 -7.77
CA GLY A 132 28.09 13.64 -8.67
C GLY A 132 28.54 12.33 -8.01
N ASN A 133 28.55 11.32 -8.89
CA ASN A 133 28.88 9.91 -8.67
C ASN A 133 30.18 9.64 -7.90
N PHE A 134 30.06 8.92 -6.79
CA PHE A 134 31.03 7.91 -6.34
C PHE A 134 30.25 6.77 -5.66
N HIS A 135 29.78 5.78 -6.44
CA HIS A 135 29.10 4.61 -5.88
C HIS A 135 30.13 3.53 -5.55
N SER A 136 30.20 3.12 -4.29
CA SER A 136 30.97 1.95 -3.85
C SER A 136 30.04 0.74 -3.75
N ILE A 137 30.55 -0.49 -3.89
CA ILE A 137 29.74 -1.72 -3.77
C ILE A 137 28.98 -1.75 -2.42
N ARG A 138 29.61 -1.25 -1.35
CA ARG A 138 29.02 -1.15 -0.02
C ARG A 138 27.79 -0.24 0.04
N THR A 139 27.72 0.79 -0.82
CA THR A 139 26.52 1.64 -0.92
C THR A 139 25.38 0.92 -1.64
N GLU A 140 25.66 0.07 -2.62
CA GLU A 140 24.64 -0.69 -3.35
C GLU A 140 23.99 -1.77 -2.48
N GLU A 141 24.79 -2.48 -1.68
CA GLU A 141 24.31 -3.46 -0.70
C GLU A 141 23.39 -2.82 0.34
N LYS A 142 23.79 -1.67 0.91
CA LYS A 142 22.97 -0.92 1.87
C LYS A 142 21.63 -0.49 1.26
N LEU A 143 21.65 0.01 0.02
CA LEU A 143 20.42 0.41 -0.69
C LEU A 143 19.53 -0.80 -1.01
N SER A 144 20.12 -1.95 -1.32
CA SER A 144 19.40 -3.21 -1.53
C SER A 144 18.72 -3.69 -0.24
N GLU A 145 19.40 -3.54 0.90
CA GLU A 145 18.85 -3.88 2.22
C GLU A 145 17.68 -2.98 2.57
N LEU A 146 17.84 -1.67 2.38
CA LEU A 146 16.78 -0.68 2.59
C LEU A 146 15.59 -0.95 1.68
N PHE A 147 15.83 -1.29 0.41
CA PHE A 147 14.76 -1.62 -0.52
C PHE A 147 14.00 -2.88 -0.12
N LEU A 148 14.70 -3.93 0.32
CA LEU A 148 14.08 -5.13 0.89
C LEU A 148 13.23 -4.79 2.11
N ASN A 149 13.77 -4.04 3.06
CA ASN A 149 13.07 -3.66 4.30
C ASN A 149 11.80 -2.88 3.98
N LEU A 150 11.87 -1.94 3.04
CA LEU A 150 10.73 -1.12 2.61
C LEU A 150 9.62 -1.94 1.90
N LEU A 151 10.01 -2.89 1.05
CA LEU A 151 9.08 -3.78 0.34
C LEU A 151 8.44 -4.77 1.31
N SER A 152 9.24 -5.40 2.16
CA SER A 152 8.78 -6.35 3.17
C SER A 152 7.88 -5.67 4.21
N GLU A 153 8.16 -4.43 4.59
CA GLU A 153 7.27 -3.64 5.45
C GLU A 153 5.88 -3.46 4.81
N ARG A 154 5.80 -3.32 3.49
CA ARG A 154 4.52 -3.21 2.78
C ARG A 154 3.84 -4.55 2.48
N GLY A 155 4.39 -5.66 2.98
CA GLY A 155 3.87 -7.00 2.72
C GLY A 155 4.06 -7.46 1.27
N VAL A 156 4.99 -6.85 0.54
CA VAL A 156 5.30 -7.24 -0.84
C VAL A 156 6.04 -8.58 -0.81
N SER A 157 5.61 -9.52 -1.64
CA SER A 157 6.26 -10.83 -1.79
C SER A 157 7.05 -10.94 -3.09
N TYR A 158 6.62 -10.21 -4.13
CA TYR A 158 7.27 -10.19 -5.44
C TYR A 158 7.39 -8.77 -5.98
N VAL A 159 8.44 -8.51 -6.75
CA VAL A 159 8.64 -7.23 -7.44
C VAL A 159 8.89 -7.47 -8.91
N LEU A 160 8.14 -6.77 -9.74
CA LEU A 160 8.27 -6.77 -11.19
C LEU A 160 8.91 -5.47 -11.65
N LEU A 161 10.17 -5.57 -12.04
CA LEU A 161 11.05 -4.44 -12.36
C LEU A 161 11.40 -4.40 -13.83
N ARG A 162 11.45 -3.19 -14.37
CA ARG A 162 11.89 -2.85 -15.72
C ARG A 162 13.17 -2.02 -15.73
N SER A 163 13.35 -1.07 -14.80
CA SER A 163 14.53 -0.19 -14.78
C SER A 163 15.80 -0.97 -14.47
N ASP A 164 16.86 -0.66 -15.20
CA ASP A 164 18.18 -1.26 -14.97
C ASP A 164 18.75 -0.90 -13.58
N ALA A 165 18.45 0.31 -13.08
CA ALA A 165 18.91 0.75 -11.76
C ALA A 165 18.31 -0.10 -10.63
N LEU A 166 16.99 -0.33 -10.66
CA LEU A 166 16.31 -1.17 -9.67
C LEU A 166 16.70 -2.64 -9.80
N ASN A 167 16.83 -3.14 -11.05
CA ASN A 167 17.30 -4.50 -11.27
C ASN A 167 18.74 -4.69 -10.73
N ARG A 168 19.62 -3.68 -10.85
CA ARG A 168 20.96 -3.72 -10.27
C ARG A 168 20.93 -3.77 -8.74
N ILE A 169 20.14 -2.92 -8.09
CA ILE A 169 19.97 -2.93 -6.61
C ILE A 169 19.57 -4.33 -6.11
N VAL A 170 18.58 -4.93 -6.76
CA VAL A 170 18.06 -6.23 -6.38
C VAL A 170 19.05 -7.36 -6.68
N ALA A 171 19.79 -7.27 -7.81
CA ALA A 171 20.74 -8.29 -8.21
C ALA A 171 22.01 -8.36 -7.35
N VAL A 172 22.42 -7.26 -6.69
CA VAL A 172 23.59 -7.22 -5.80
C VAL A 172 23.41 -8.14 -4.57
N SER A 173 22.17 -8.41 -4.16
CA SER A 173 21.88 -9.16 -2.94
C SER A 173 21.02 -10.42 -3.19
N PRO A 174 21.61 -11.50 -3.75
CA PRO A 174 20.89 -12.74 -4.06
C PRO A 174 20.34 -13.45 -2.81
N GLN A 175 20.91 -13.17 -1.64
CA GLN A 175 20.42 -13.62 -0.34
C GLN A 175 19.02 -13.08 -0.01
N TRP A 176 18.66 -11.90 -0.53
CA TRP A 176 17.39 -11.23 -0.25
C TRP A 176 16.39 -11.38 -1.38
N PHE A 177 16.88 -11.49 -2.61
CA PHE A 177 16.04 -11.54 -3.80
C PHE A 177 16.44 -12.70 -4.71
N SER A 178 15.44 -13.46 -5.15
CA SER A 178 15.61 -14.53 -6.13
C SER A 178 14.91 -14.17 -7.44
N MET A 179 15.62 -14.26 -8.56
CA MET A 179 15.02 -14.07 -9.89
C MET A 179 14.10 -15.26 -10.18
N VAL A 180 12.83 -14.98 -10.44
CA VAL A 180 11.83 -16.01 -10.78
C VAL A 180 11.73 -16.16 -12.29
N TYR A 181 11.66 -15.03 -13.00
CA TYR A 181 11.39 -15.02 -14.43
C TYR A 181 11.83 -13.70 -15.06
N LYS A 182 12.33 -13.77 -16.31
CA LYS A 182 12.72 -12.58 -17.08
C LYS A 182 12.18 -12.69 -18.50
N LYS A 183 11.51 -11.65 -18.97
CA LYS A 183 11.04 -11.55 -20.35
C LYS A 183 11.08 -10.12 -20.86
N GLY A 184 11.74 -9.92 -22.00
CA GLY A 184 12.01 -8.59 -22.52
C GLY A 184 12.77 -7.75 -21.50
N LYS A 185 12.28 -6.55 -21.22
CA LYS A 185 12.86 -5.63 -20.22
C LYS A 185 12.36 -5.89 -18.80
N TRP A 186 11.40 -6.79 -18.61
CA TRP A 186 10.77 -7.04 -17.31
C TRP A 186 11.38 -8.25 -16.63
N THR A 187 11.68 -8.10 -15.34
CA THR A 187 12.20 -9.16 -14.48
C THR A 187 11.34 -9.26 -13.24
N LEU A 188 10.82 -10.46 -12.97
CA LEU A 188 10.09 -10.80 -11.76
C LEU A 188 11.07 -11.36 -10.73
N TRP A 189 11.10 -10.72 -9.58
CA TRP A 189 11.90 -11.09 -8.42
C TRP A 189 10.99 -11.53 -7.28
N LYS A 190 11.41 -12.54 -6.52
CA LYS A 190 10.79 -12.97 -5.27
C LYS A 190 11.64 -12.49 -4.10
N LEU A 191 10.98 -11.95 -3.08
CA LEU A 191 11.62 -11.65 -1.80
C LEU A 191 11.79 -12.95 -1.01
N ASN A 192 13.01 -13.20 -0.52
CA ASN A 192 13.29 -14.36 0.31
C ASN A 192 12.81 -14.16 1.76
N SER A 193 12.70 -12.90 2.20
CA SER A 193 12.14 -12.50 3.49
C SER A 193 10.90 -11.62 3.24
N SER A 194 9.73 -12.24 3.20
CA SER A 194 8.45 -11.52 3.15
C SER A 194 7.84 -11.51 4.54
N ARG A 195 7.37 -10.35 5.00
CA ARG A 195 6.59 -10.27 6.22
C ARG A 195 5.16 -10.71 5.99
N PRO A 196 4.51 -11.28 7.00
CA PRO A 196 3.12 -11.68 6.90
C PRO A 196 2.23 -10.46 6.64
N PHE A 197 1.13 -10.69 5.93
CA PHE A 197 0.18 -9.63 5.64
C PHE A 197 -0.50 -9.10 6.91
N MET A 198 -0.82 -10.00 7.84
CA MET A 198 -1.37 -9.67 9.15
C MET A 198 -0.41 -10.18 10.22
N GLU A 199 -0.04 -9.29 11.13
CA GLU A 199 1.04 -9.52 12.06
C GLU A 199 0.61 -9.10 13.46
N LEU A 200 0.77 -9.99 14.43
CA LEU A 200 0.74 -9.64 15.84
C LEU A 200 2.11 -9.07 16.21
N LEU A 201 2.16 -7.77 16.50
CA LEU A 201 3.40 -7.10 16.85
C LEU A 201 3.88 -7.58 18.22
N SER A 202 5.19 -7.79 18.33
CA SER A 202 5.82 -8.07 19.63
C SER A 202 5.93 -6.84 20.52
N GLN A 203 5.89 -5.64 19.94
CA GLN A 203 5.94 -4.36 20.63
C GLN A 203 4.90 -3.41 20.04
N LYS A 204 4.27 -2.60 20.90
CA LYS A 204 3.34 -1.56 20.48
C LYS A 204 4.09 -0.47 19.69
N PRO A 205 3.48 0.12 18.66
CA PRO A 205 4.09 1.20 17.90
C PRO A 205 4.29 2.44 18.77
N ILE A 206 5.13 3.35 18.27
CA ILE A 206 5.36 4.65 18.90
C ILE A 206 4.38 5.66 18.31
N ALA A 207 3.72 6.41 19.19
CA ALA A 207 2.93 7.57 18.81
C ALA A 207 3.85 8.72 18.41
N LEU A 208 3.69 9.21 17.19
CA LEU A 208 4.37 10.40 16.70
C LEU A 208 3.43 11.59 16.84
N LEU A 209 3.74 12.48 17.77
CA LEU A 209 2.88 13.60 18.11
C LEU A 209 2.88 14.64 16.98
N THR A 210 1.69 14.95 16.47
CA THR A 210 1.49 15.97 15.42
C THR A 210 0.76 17.19 15.98
N GLU A 211 1.13 18.39 15.51
CA GLU A 211 0.46 19.64 15.89
C GLU A 211 -0.90 19.81 15.20
N GLY A 212 -1.96 19.46 15.93
CA GLY A 212 -3.34 19.70 15.54
C GLY A 212 -4.10 18.46 15.09
N ASP A 213 -5.42 18.56 15.18
CA ASP A 213 -6.33 17.41 15.04
C ASP A 213 -6.84 17.16 13.62
N SER A 214 -6.50 18.01 12.65
CA SER A 214 -7.02 17.86 11.30
C SER A 214 -6.44 16.63 10.60
N LEU A 215 -7.32 15.80 10.04
CA LEU A 215 -6.96 14.65 9.20
C LEU A 215 -6.01 15.04 8.06
N GLN A 216 -6.11 16.27 7.55
CA GLN A 216 -5.19 16.83 6.56
C GLN A 216 -3.75 16.93 7.10
N LYS A 217 -3.53 17.53 8.27
CA LYS A 217 -2.20 17.62 8.88
C LYS A 217 -1.61 16.25 9.25
N LYS A 218 -2.46 15.31 9.72
CA LYS A 218 -2.05 13.92 9.99
C LYS A 218 -1.61 13.18 8.71
N SER A 219 -2.27 13.46 7.57
CA SER A 219 -1.93 12.88 6.26
C SER A 219 -0.72 13.53 5.57
N GLU A 220 -0.32 14.71 6.02
CA GLU A 220 0.87 15.43 5.54
C GLU A 220 2.15 14.89 6.17
N PHE A 221 2.09 14.42 7.42
CA PHE A 221 3.24 13.83 8.10
C PHE A 221 3.50 12.40 7.60
N ARG A 222 4.61 12.19 6.89
CA ARG A 222 4.95 10.91 6.24
C ARG A 222 6.38 10.51 6.50
N LEU A 223 6.69 9.26 6.14
CA LEU A 223 8.03 8.69 6.24
C LEU A 223 9.08 9.58 5.56
N GLU A 224 8.75 10.21 4.42
CA GLU A 224 9.69 11.05 3.66
C GLU A 224 9.98 12.41 4.29
N ASN A 225 9.24 12.80 5.33
CA ASN A 225 9.51 14.01 6.10
C ASN A 225 10.49 13.74 7.25
N LEU A 226 10.84 12.47 7.50
CA LEU A 226 11.81 12.10 8.51
C LEU A 226 13.22 12.24 7.94
N PRO A 227 14.16 12.82 8.70
CA PRO A 227 15.59 12.79 8.38
C PRO A 227 16.14 11.38 8.16
N GLU A 228 17.09 11.23 7.22
CA GLU A 228 17.78 9.97 6.88
C GLU A 228 18.24 9.15 8.09
N PRO A 229 18.87 9.74 9.14
CA PRO A 229 19.32 8.95 10.29
C PRO A 229 18.16 8.27 11.04
N ILE A 230 16.99 8.92 11.08
CA ILE A 230 15.80 8.36 11.74
C ILE A 230 15.23 7.20 10.92
N LEU A 231 15.27 7.31 9.59
CA LEU A 231 14.86 6.23 8.69
C LEU A 231 15.74 5.00 8.87
N ASP A 232 17.05 5.17 8.88
CA ASP A 232 18.01 4.08 9.10
C ASP A 232 17.75 3.39 10.45
N PHE A 233 17.61 4.14 11.54
CA PHE A 233 17.31 3.56 12.86
C PHE A 233 15.97 2.85 12.91
N LYS A 234 14.94 3.41 12.26
CA LYS A 234 13.63 2.79 12.20
C LYS A 234 13.70 1.42 11.52
N PHE A 235 14.38 1.31 10.37
CA PHE A 235 14.54 0.04 9.67
C PHE A 235 15.36 -0.95 10.50
N GLN A 236 16.42 -0.49 11.15
CA GLN A 236 17.26 -1.32 12.01
C GLN A 236 16.49 -1.91 13.21
N TRP A 237 15.67 -1.10 13.87
CA TRP A 237 14.94 -1.49 15.08
C TRP A 237 13.54 -2.04 14.82
N ASN A 238 13.10 -2.01 13.56
CA ASN A 238 11.78 -2.48 13.16
C ASN A 238 10.62 -1.84 13.95
N ILE A 239 10.65 -0.52 14.09
CA ILE A 239 9.63 0.22 14.86
C ILE A 239 8.62 0.87 13.91
N SER A 240 7.33 0.63 14.16
CA SER A 240 6.24 1.33 13.49
C SER A 240 5.95 2.67 14.19
N LEU A 241 5.83 3.74 13.39
CA LEU A 241 5.49 5.09 13.84
C LEU A 241 4.05 5.43 13.42
N VAL A 242 3.26 5.95 14.35
CA VAL A 242 1.84 6.27 14.13
C VAL A 242 1.60 7.75 14.43
N PRO A 243 1.31 8.60 13.44
CA PRO A 243 0.96 10.00 13.67
C PRO A 243 -0.37 10.11 14.42
N VAL A 244 -0.34 10.77 15.59
CA VAL A 244 -1.51 11.03 16.43
C VAL A 244 -1.44 12.44 17.03
N SER A 245 -2.60 13.04 17.26
CA SER A 245 -2.71 14.25 18.08
C SER A 245 -2.49 13.93 19.55
N LYS A 246 -2.18 14.94 20.37
CA LYS A 246 -2.00 14.78 21.82
C LYS A 246 -3.27 14.23 22.49
N GLU A 247 -4.43 14.74 22.10
CA GLU A 247 -5.75 14.36 22.63
C GLU A 247 -6.10 12.89 22.34
N GLU A 248 -5.83 12.43 21.11
CA GLU A 248 -5.99 11.03 20.72
C GLU A 248 -5.04 10.08 21.46
N PHE A 249 -3.82 10.51 21.72
CA PHE A 249 -2.87 9.72 22.50
C PHE A 249 -3.34 9.63 23.96
N GLU A 250 -3.76 10.74 24.57
CA GLU A 250 -4.23 10.78 25.95
C GLU A 250 -5.45 9.86 26.17
N SER A 251 -6.36 9.78 25.20
CA SER A 251 -7.52 8.87 25.23
C SER A 251 -7.17 7.41 24.97
N ASN A 252 -6.01 7.10 24.40
CA ASN A 252 -5.64 5.75 23.94
C ASN A 252 -4.20 5.35 24.32
N LYS A 253 -3.71 5.78 25.48
CA LYS A 253 -2.30 5.55 25.91
C LYS A 253 -1.91 4.08 25.88
N ILE A 254 -2.84 3.20 26.22
CA ILE A 254 -2.64 1.75 26.29
C ILE A 254 -2.26 1.19 24.89
N PHE A 255 -2.58 1.88 23.80
CA PHE A 255 -2.31 1.39 22.44
C PHE A 255 -0.89 1.67 21.94
N PHE A 256 -0.06 2.41 22.69
CA PHE A 256 1.26 2.82 22.22
C PHE A 256 2.34 2.50 23.25
N SER A 257 3.58 2.34 22.79
CA SER A 257 4.74 2.13 23.68
C SER A 257 5.31 3.43 24.25
N GLY A 258 5.01 4.56 23.60
CA GLY A 258 5.44 5.89 24.01
C GLY A 258 4.99 6.92 22.99
N ALA A 259 5.12 8.20 23.34
CA ALA A 259 4.79 9.33 22.49
C ALA A 259 5.97 10.29 22.38
N TYR A 260 6.37 10.64 21.16
CA TYR A 260 7.51 11.52 20.90
C TYR A 260 7.19 12.50 19.76
N GLU A 261 7.80 13.68 19.81
CA GLU A 261 7.84 14.60 18.67
C GLU A 261 8.95 14.17 17.69
N ALA A 262 8.85 14.59 16.42
CA ALA A 262 9.83 14.23 15.39
C ALA A 262 11.27 14.66 15.73
N SER A 263 11.42 15.79 16.43
CA SER A 263 12.70 16.32 16.93
C SER A 263 13.34 15.42 17.99
N GLN A 264 12.55 14.64 18.73
CA GLN A 264 13.00 13.81 19.84
C GLN A 264 13.30 12.36 19.41
N LEU A 265 12.80 11.93 18.25
CA LEU A 265 12.98 10.57 17.75
C LEU A 265 14.45 10.19 17.57
N HIS A 266 15.28 11.11 17.07
CA HIS A 266 16.71 10.82 16.89
C HIS A 266 17.39 10.48 18.22
N PHE A 267 17.16 11.29 19.26
CA PHE A 267 17.69 11.05 20.59
C PHE A 267 17.16 9.74 21.20
N TYR A 268 15.86 9.44 21.01
CA TYR A 268 15.28 8.17 21.42
C TYR A 268 16.01 6.96 20.82
N PHE A 269 16.23 6.99 19.51
CA PHE A 269 16.92 5.89 18.82
C PHE A 269 18.40 5.80 19.22
N GLN A 270 19.08 6.92 19.38
CA GLN A 270 20.48 6.94 19.82
C GLN A 270 20.63 6.33 21.22
N LYS A 271 19.78 6.73 22.17
CA LYS A 271 19.79 6.17 23.52
C LYS A 271 19.53 4.65 23.51
N ARG A 272 18.61 4.17 22.67
CA ARG A 272 18.35 2.74 22.45
C ARG A 272 19.58 1.99 21.92
N VAL A 273 20.37 2.62 21.06
CA VAL A 273 21.62 2.05 20.54
C VAL A 273 22.66 1.94 21.65
N GLU A 274 22.84 2.99 22.45
CA GLU A 274 23.75 3.01 23.60
C GLU A 274 23.37 1.93 24.63
N GLU A 275 22.10 1.87 25.04
CA GLU A 275 21.59 0.83 25.95
C GLU A 275 21.74 -0.60 25.40
N GLY A 276 21.66 -0.76 24.08
CA GLY A 276 21.88 -2.03 23.39
C GLY A 276 23.36 -2.46 23.39
N ILE A 277 24.28 -1.51 23.27
CA ILE A 277 25.73 -1.73 23.34
C ILE A 277 26.14 -2.07 24.78
N ASP A 278 25.61 -1.35 25.77
CA ASP A 278 25.91 -1.58 27.19
C ASP A 278 25.47 -2.98 27.64
N LYS A 279 24.26 -3.41 27.27
CA LYS A 279 23.77 -4.78 27.53
C LYS A 279 24.59 -5.88 26.86
N LYS A 280 25.28 -5.56 25.76
CA LYS A 280 26.16 -6.49 25.04
C LYS A 280 27.54 -6.55 25.68
N ASN A 281 28.01 -5.43 26.24
CA ASN A 281 29.29 -5.31 26.94
C ASN A 281 29.26 -5.87 28.37
N GLU A 282 28.10 -5.91 29.02
CA GLU A 282 27.92 -6.48 30.37
C GLU A 282 27.77 -8.01 30.38
N ARG A 283 27.49 -8.66 29.24
CA ARG A 283 27.36 -10.12 29.16
C ARG A 283 28.74 -10.78 28.95
N LYS A 284 29.30 -11.35 30.02
CA LYS A 284 30.38 -12.35 29.90
C LYS A 284 29.92 -13.56 29.07
N PRO A 285 30.83 -14.23 28.34
CA PRO A 285 30.48 -15.31 27.42
C PRO A 285 30.20 -16.60 28.20
N ASP A 286 29.02 -16.72 28.81
CA ASP A 286 28.57 -17.98 29.38
C ASP A 286 27.81 -18.80 28.33
N THR A 287 28.42 -19.93 27.96
CA THR A 287 28.03 -20.87 26.90
C THR A 287 26.84 -21.76 27.29
N ARG A 288 25.82 -21.22 27.98
CA ARG A 288 24.58 -21.96 28.26
C ARG A 288 23.35 -21.05 28.19
N LYS A 289 22.61 -21.24 27.08
CA LYS A 289 21.27 -20.72 26.75
C LYS A 289 21.19 -19.27 26.24
N GLU A 290 21.83 -19.01 25.10
CA GLU A 290 21.31 -18.02 24.14
C GLU A 290 20.05 -18.57 23.46
N LYS A 291 18.88 -18.36 24.08
CA LYS A 291 17.58 -18.37 23.40
C LYS A 291 16.80 -17.06 23.57
N ASN A 292 17.29 -16.11 24.37
CA ASN A 292 16.50 -14.94 24.78
C ASN A 292 17.08 -13.58 24.34
N ALA A 293 17.86 -13.55 23.27
CA ALA A 293 18.20 -12.31 22.55
C ALA A 293 17.77 -12.36 21.07
N GLN A 294 16.83 -13.25 20.75
CA GLN A 294 16.06 -13.13 19.53
C GLN A 294 15.17 -11.90 19.70
N ILE A 295 15.40 -10.88 18.86
CA ILE A 295 14.41 -9.85 18.52
C ILE A 295 13.07 -10.59 18.48
N SER A 296 12.17 -10.28 19.42
CA SER A 296 10.91 -10.98 19.58
C SER A 296 10.16 -10.92 18.25
N LEU A 297 10.26 -12.01 17.48
CA LEU A 297 9.68 -12.11 16.16
C LEU A 297 8.17 -12.02 16.33
N SER A 298 7.62 -10.98 15.74
CA SER A 298 6.20 -10.84 15.51
C SER A 298 5.61 -12.14 14.94
N SER A 299 4.43 -12.55 15.40
CA SER A 299 3.80 -13.76 14.90
C SER A 299 2.81 -13.45 13.78
N GLU A 300 2.86 -14.25 12.72
CA GLU A 300 1.84 -14.22 11.67
C GLU A 300 0.47 -14.56 12.25
N ILE A 301 -0.55 -13.84 11.80
CA ILE A 301 -1.95 -14.15 12.08
C ILE A 301 -2.57 -14.69 10.80
N ASP A 302 -2.96 -15.95 10.83
CA ASP A 302 -3.69 -16.56 9.74
C ASP A 302 -5.18 -16.18 9.80
N PRO A 303 -5.74 -15.63 8.71
CA PRO A 303 -7.16 -15.32 8.63
C PRO A 303 -7.98 -16.63 8.59
N LEU A 304 -9.01 -16.72 9.42
CA LEU A 304 -10.02 -17.79 9.33
C LEU A 304 -10.86 -17.65 8.06
N VAL A 305 -11.19 -16.41 7.70
CA VAL A 305 -11.90 -16.07 6.46
C VAL A 305 -11.26 -14.83 5.87
N TRP A 306 -11.01 -14.86 4.57
CA TRP A 306 -10.67 -13.69 3.79
C TRP A 306 -11.38 -13.72 2.45
N ASN A 307 -12.32 -12.79 2.25
CA ASN A 307 -12.95 -12.55 0.97
C ASN A 307 -13.04 -11.04 0.67
N ASP A 308 -13.72 -10.68 -0.41
CA ASP A 308 -13.88 -9.27 -0.83
C ASP A 308 -14.78 -8.44 0.10
N SER A 309 -15.43 -9.06 1.08
CA SER A 309 -16.41 -8.43 1.99
C SER A 309 -16.01 -8.45 3.47
N GLU A 310 -15.17 -9.40 3.91
CA GLU A 310 -14.73 -9.51 5.30
C GLU A 310 -13.37 -10.19 5.45
N ILE A 311 -12.67 -9.81 6.54
CA ILE A 311 -11.57 -10.60 7.11
C ILE A 311 -11.95 -10.98 8.54
N LYS A 312 -11.83 -12.26 8.88
CA LYS A 312 -12.03 -12.79 10.23
C LYS A 312 -10.80 -13.52 10.71
N TRP A 313 -10.42 -13.32 11.96
CA TRP A 313 -9.31 -14.04 12.60
C TRP A 313 -9.58 -14.22 14.09
N GLU A 314 -8.85 -15.15 14.70
CA GLU A 314 -8.91 -15.43 16.13
C GLU A 314 -7.50 -15.37 16.71
N LEU A 315 -7.34 -14.69 17.84
CA LEU A 315 -6.09 -14.65 18.57
C LEU A 315 -5.94 -15.94 19.39
N SER A 316 -4.74 -16.52 19.35
CA SER A 316 -4.42 -17.79 20.01
C SER A 316 -4.27 -17.66 21.52
N LYS A 317 -4.13 -16.44 22.05
CA LYS A 317 -4.00 -16.16 23.49
C LYS A 317 -5.38 -15.97 24.12
N GLU A 318 -5.53 -16.44 25.36
CA GLU A 318 -6.67 -16.08 26.19
C GLU A 318 -6.68 -14.55 26.35
N ALA A 319 -7.79 -13.92 25.97
CA ALA A 319 -7.96 -12.49 26.16
C ALA A 319 -8.17 -12.25 27.66
N GLU A 320 -7.08 -11.95 28.38
CA GLU A 320 -7.18 -11.32 29.69
C GLU A 320 -7.82 -9.95 29.51
N SER A 321 -8.84 -9.63 30.31
CA SER A 321 -9.42 -8.29 30.33
C SER A 321 -8.31 -7.26 30.61
N ASP A 322 -8.25 -6.21 29.78
CA ASP A 322 -7.31 -5.07 29.82
C ASP A 322 -5.97 -5.20 29.07
N VAL A 323 -5.68 -6.34 28.42
CA VAL A 323 -4.46 -6.48 27.58
C VAL A 323 -4.78 -6.21 26.12
N CYS A 324 -4.19 -5.15 25.55
CA CYS A 324 -4.34 -4.86 24.12
C CYS A 324 -3.28 -5.57 23.27
N PHE A 325 -3.75 -6.30 22.25
CA PHE A 325 -2.98 -7.05 21.28
C PHE A 325 -2.69 -6.18 20.05
N PRO A 326 -1.46 -5.70 19.85
CA PRO A 326 -1.14 -4.78 18.76
C PRO A 326 -1.09 -5.54 17.43
N ILE A 327 -2.03 -5.24 16.54
CA ILE A 327 -2.14 -5.90 15.24
C ILE A 327 -1.79 -4.90 14.15
N LEU A 328 -0.95 -5.34 13.22
CA LEU A 328 -0.55 -4.58 12.05
C LEU A 328 -1.00 -5.30 10.79
N ILE A 329 -1.70 -4.58 9.92
CA ILE A 329 -2.11 -5.06 8.61
C ILE A 329 -1.30 -4.33 7.55
N ARG A 330 -0.46 -5.10 6.85
CA ARG A 330 0.40 -4.65 5.75
C ARG A 330 -0.40 -4.61 4.44
N SER A 331 -1.43 -3.75 4.41
CA SER A 331 -2.23 -3.47 3.22
C SER A 331 -2.27 -1.98 2.94
N GLY A 332 -1.88 -1.58 1.72
CA GLY A 332 -2.11 -0.23 1.21
C GLY A 332 -3.48 -0.05 0.52
N PHE A 333 -4.31 -1.09 0.44
CA PHE A 333 -5.52 -1.11 -0.38
C PHE A 333 -6.83 -1.11 0.44
N PHE A 334 -7.69 -0.14 0.07
CA PHE A 334 -9.05 0.22 0.49
C PHE A 334 -10.04 -0.97 0.56
N PRO A 335 -11.08 -0.92 1.42
CA PRO A 335 -12.03 0.17 1.68
C PRO A 335 -11.96 0.75 3.10
N ILE A 336 -12.94 1.54 3.52
CA ILE A 336 -13.11 1.97 4.92
C ILE A 336 -13.23 0.71 5.78
N TRP A 337 -12.30 0.52 6.71
CA TRP A 337 -12.30 -0.61 7.63
C TRP A 337 -13.12 -0.18 8.84
N GLU A 338 -14.11 -0.97 9.20
CA GLU A 338 -14.76 -0.86 10.50
C GLU A 338 -14.53 -2.15 11.26
N LEU A 339 -13.92 -2.02 12.43
CA LEU A 339 -13.79 -3.12 13.38
C LEU A 339 -15.12 -3.24 14.09
N VAL A 340 -15.69 -4.45 14.09
CA VAL A 340 -17.01 -4.70 14.71
C VAL A 340 -16.98 -4.41 16.22
N SER A 341 -15.81 -4.51 16.87
CA SER A 341 -15.61 -4.17 18.28
C SER A 341 -15.54 -2.67 18.57
N GLY A 342 -15.54 -1.81 17.54
CA GLY A 342 -15.48 -0.35 17.70
C GLY A 342 -14.10 0.23 18.02
N GLU A 343 -13.05 -0.59 17.95
CA GLU A 343 -11.66 -0.15 18.16
C GLU A 343 -11.21 0.88 17.12
N LYS A 344 -10.41 1.86 17.57
CA LYS A 344 -9.89 2.88 16.68
C LYS A 344 -8.76 2.32 15.81
N ILE A 345 -8.89 2.53 14.51
CA ILE A 345 -7.90 2.15 13.52
C ILE A 345 -7.02 3.36 13.24
N TYR A 346 -5.71 3.15 13.35
CA TYR A 346 -4.68 4.12 13.06
C TYR A 346 -3.98 3.77 11.75
N ARG A 347 -3.39 4.78 11.14
CA ARG A 347 -2.55 4.63 9.96
C ARG A 347 -1.11 4.89 10.34
N THR A 348 -0.20 3.98 10.00
CA THR A 348 1.24 4.20 10.20
C THR A 348 1.82 5.14 9.13
N LEU A 349 3.06 5.62 9.31
CA LEU A 349 3.74 6.44 8.30
C LEU A 349 3.96 5.73 6.96
N GLU A 350 4.03 4.39 6.95
CA GLU A 350 4.15 3.56 5.73
C GLU A 350 2.80 3.38 5.01
N GLY A 351 1.71 3.81 5.65
CA GLY A 351 0.35 3.61 5.19
C GLY A 351 -0.22 2.22 5.49
N GLN A 352 0.33 1.52 6.49
CA GLN A 352 -0.25 0.29 7.04
C GLN A 352 -1.37 0.65 8.03
N PHE A 353 -2.20 -0.33 8.36
CA PHE A 353 -3.24 -0.17 9.36
C PHE A 353 -2.80 -0.79 10.68
N TYR A 354 -2.86 0.00 11.74
CA TYR A 354 -2.56 -0.42 13.11
C TYR A 354 -3.81 -0.28 13.96
N PHE A 355 -4.08 -1.26 14.81
CA PHE A 355 -5.09 -1.17 15.86
C PHE A 355 -4.68 -2.10 17.00
N CYS A 356 -5.27 -1.87 18.17
CA CYS A 356 -5.02 -2.73 19.31
C CYS A 356 -6.29 -3.47 19.69
N SER A 357 -6.28 -4.78 19.50
CA SER A 357 -7.42 -5.63 19.79
C SER A 357 -7.48 -6.02 21.25
N THR A 358 -8.66 -5.92 21.86
CA THR A 358 -8.94 -6.49 23.18
C THR A 358 -9.79 -7.76 23.09
N GLU A 359 -10.35 -8.05 21.92
CA GLU A 359 -11.19 -9.20 21.68
C GLU A 359 -10.41 -10.40 21.13
N LYS A 360 -10.81 -11.61 21.56
CA LYS A 360 -10.23 -12.85 21.03
C LYS A 360 -10.58 -13.05 19.54
N ARG A 361 -11.82 -12.77 19.16
CA ARG A 361 -12.32 -12.91 17.78
C ARG A 361 -12.51 -11.55 17.19
N ASN A 362 -11.89 -11.31 16.05
CA ASN A 362 -11.94 -10.03 15.39
C ASN A 362 -12.48 -10.16 13.98
N LYS A 363 -13.17 -9.11 13.55
CA LYS A 363 -13.79 -9.04 12.25
C LYS A 363 -13.64 -7.64 11.66
N PHE A 364 -13.11 -7.60 10.45
CA PHE A 364 -13.21 -6.44 9.57
C PHE A 364 -14.31 -6.66 8.55
N VAL A 365 -15.12 -5.62 8.37
CA VAL A 365 -16.10 -5.54 7.28
C VAL A 365 -15.60 -4.55 6.24
N PHE A 366 -15.68 -4.97 4.99
CA PHE A 366 -15.36 -4.14 3.84
C PHE A 366 -16.60 -3.49 3.28
N TYR A 367 -16.62 -2.16 3.28
CA TYR A 367 -17.65 -1.38 2.60
C TYR A 367 -17.26 -1.13 1.15
N ASP A 368 -17.79 -1.91 0.21
CA ASP A 368 -17.55 -1.65 -1.21
C ASP A 368 -18.26 -0.36 -1.64
N ILE A 369 -17.48 0.70 -1.85
CA ILE A 369 -17.94 2.00 -2.37
C ILE A 369 -18.67 1.82 -3.72
N ARG A 370 -18.31 0.78 -4.51
CA ARG A 370 -19.04 0.46 -5.74
C ARG A 370 -20.47 0.05 -5.45
N THR A 371 -20.70 -0.69 -4.38
CA THR A 371 -22.06 -1.07 -3.96
C THR A 371 -22.87 0.19 -3.65
N TYR A 372 -22.34 1.11 -2.84
CA TYR A 372 -23.03 2.39 -2.54
C TYR A 372 -23.24 3.28 -3.77
N LEU A 373 -22.27 3.37 -4.67
CA LEU A 373 -22.41 4.15 -5.90
C LEU A 373 -23.45 3.50 -6.84
N ILE A 374 -23.44 2.17 -6.95
CA ILE A 374 -24.42 1.42 -7.73
C ILE A 374 -25.82 1.57 -7.11
N THR A 375 -25.98 1.44 -5.79
CA THR A 375 -27.27 1.68 -5.13
C THR A 375 -27.69 3.14 -5.26
N LEU A 376 -26.77 4.10 -5.15
CA LEU A 376 -27.07 5.52 -5.34
C LEU A 376 -27.55 5.80 -6.78
N ILE A 377 -26.88 5.24 -7.78
CA ILE A 377 -27.30 5.35 -9.19
C ILE A 377 -28.65 4.66 -9.40
N GLN A 378 -28.84 3.46 -8.84
CA GLN A 378 -30.11 2.73 -8.88
C GLN A 378 -31.25 3.48 -8.18
N PHE A 379 -30.95 4.30 -7.17
CA PHE A 379 -31.92 5.13 -6.46
C PHE A 379 -32.21 6.45 -7.21
N LEU A 380 -31.21 7.05 -7.84
CA LEU A 380 -31.34 8.27 -8.63
C LEU A 380 -32.09 8.05 -9.95
N LEU A 381 -31.94 6.88 -10.58
CA LEU A 381 -32.58 6.53 -11.85
C LEU A 381 -34.12 6.65 -11.79
N PRO A 382 -34.82 6.04 -10.82
CA PRO A 382 -36.26 6.23 -10.61
C PRO A 382 -36.64 7.67 -10.34
N LEU A 383 -35.89 8.39 -9.49
CA LEU A 383 -36.17 9.79 -9.16
C LEU A 383 -36.07 10.72 -10.38
N LEU A 384 -35.05 10.51 -11.22
CA LEU A 384 -34.89 11.23 -12.49
C LEU A 384 -36.00 10.86 -13.48
N PHE A 385 -36.44 9.61 -13.50
CA PHE A 385 -37.58 9.17 -14.32
C PHE A 385 -38.90 9.82 -13.87
N PHE A 386 -39.20 9.85 -12.58
CA PHE A 386 -40.39 10.51 -12.04
C PHE A 386 -40.33 12.04 -12.21
N GLY A 387 -39.16 12.66 -11.99
CA GLY A 387 -38.98 14.10 -12.20
C GLY A 387 -39.15 14.51 -13.66
N THR A 388 -38.62 13.72 -14.60
CA THR A 388 -38.77 13.99 -16.04
C THR A 388 -40.20 13.78 -16.50
N THR A 389 -40.86 12.70 -16.10
CA THR A 389 -42.28 12.46 -16.44
C THR A 389 -43.19 13.55 -15.88
N PHE A 390 -43.00 13.97 -14.62
CA PHE A 390 -43.75 15.09 -14.01
C PHE A 390 -43.58 16.41 -14.78
N LEU A 391 -42.34 16.78 -15.13
CA LEU A 391 -42.07 17.99 -15.91
C LEU A 391 -42.64 17.92 -17.34
N THR A 392 -42.66 16.73 -17.94
CA THR A 392 -43.22 16.53 -19.29
C THR A 392 -44.74 16.61 -19.27
N HIS A 393 -45.40 16.04 -18.24
CA HIS A 393 -46.85 16.09 -18.07
C HIS A 393 -47.34 17.52 -17.79
N ARG A 394 -46.58 18.29 -16.99
CA ARG A 394 -46.87 19.71 -16.72
C ARG A 394 -46.75 20.59 -17.97
N LYS A 395 -45.92 20.20 -18.94
CA LYS A 395 -45.75 20.88 -20.23
C LYS A 395 -46.84 20.52 -21.26
N ILE A 396 -47.62 19.46 -21.01
CA ILE A 396 -48.77 19.05 -21.83
C ILE A 396 -50.08 19.60 -21.23
N SER A 397 -50.09 19.86 -19.91
CA SER A 397 -51.22 20.41 -19.18
C SER A 397 -51.29 21.96 -19.19
N ASN A 398 -50.20 22.63 -19.54
CA ASN A 398 -50.16 24.05 -19.89
C ASN A 398 -50.08 24.17 -21.41
#